data_AF-T1AUF2-F1
#
_entry.id   AF-T1AUF2-F1
#
_cell.length_a   1.000
_cell.length_b   1.000
_cell.length_c   1.000
_cell.angle_alpha   90.00
_cell.angle_beta   90.00
_cell.angle_gamma   90.00
#
_symmetry.space_group_name_H-M   'P 1'
#
loop_
_entity.id
_entity.type
_entity.pdbx_description
1 polymer ?
#
loop_
_entity_poly.entity_id
_entity_poly.type
_entity_poly.pdbx_seq_one_letter_code
_entity_poly.pdbx_strand_id
1 'polypeptide(L)'
;MAGSPYASSIGRLKSDFPTFLGKETFVQLRRAKGIDEILTQLESTAYGPHIDSARATFQGLALLEIALNRALVHRNHLAWSATPFAGRQSVQEYLRRWDLRNIELILTAKLDQRPLTEIEAHLVSVRGLPAGILGGTLTLDDLRLLLEQPSVEAVAQSLIKFGYGATLLPLVEQFAR
;
A
#
# COMPACT_ATOMS: atom_id res chain seq x y z
N MET A 1 17.16 -34.36 -7.69
CA MET A 1 15.80 -33.93 -7.28
C MET A 1 15.69 -32.45 -7.58
N ALA A 2 14.87 -32.04 -8.55
CA ALA A 2 14.65 -30.62 -8.81
C ALA A 2 13.78 -30.04 -7.67
N GLY A 3 14.29 -29.04 -6.95
CA GLY A 3 13.55 -28.37 -5.89
C GLY A 3 12.32 -27.65 -6.44
N SER A 4 11.27 -27.50 -5.62
CA SER A 4 10.09 -26.72 -5.98
C SER A 4 10.49 -25.30 -6.40
N PRO A 5 9.96 -24.74 -7.51
CA PRO A 5 10.32 -23.40 -7.97
C PRO A 5 9.97 -22.30 -6.95
N TYR A 6 9.13 -22.60 -5.96
CA TYR A 6 8.72 -21.69 -4.90
C TYR A 6 9.58 -21.80 -3.63
N ALA A 7 10.46 -22.81 -3.52
CA ALA A 7 11.18 -23.11 -2.28
C ALA A 7 12.04 -21.94 -1.79
N SER A 8 12.72 -21.25 -2.70
CA SER A 8 13.53 -20.06 -2.39
C SER A 8 12.66 -18.89 -1.89
N SER A 9 11.55 -18.60 -2.57
CA SER A 9 10.63 -17.52 -2.19
C SER A 9 9.93 -17.79 -0.86
N ILE A 10 9.51 -19.04 -0.62
CA ILE A 10 8.94 -19.47 0.66
C ILE A 10 9.98 -19.38 1.78
N GLY A 11 11.23 -19.75 1.52
CA GLY A 11 12.33 -19.60 2.48
C GLY A 11 12.52 -18.14 2.91
N ARG A 12 12.57 -17.22 1.95
CA ARG A 12 12.65 -15.77 2.24
C ARG A 12 11.43 -15.27 3.01
N LEU A 13 10.22 -15.69 2.63
CA LEU A 13 9.00 -15.32 3.36
C LEU A 13 9.06 -15.81 4.82
N LYS A 14 9.48 -17.05 5.04
CA LYS A 14 9.64 -17.62 6.39
C LYS A 14 10.65 -16.87 7.23
N SER A 15 11.77 -16.44 6.65
CA SER A 15 12.78 -15.64 7.36
C SER A 15 12.31 -14.22 7.69
N ASP A 16 11.27 -13.71 7.03
CA ASP A 16 10.71 -12.39 7.33
C ASP A 16 9.78 -12.40 8.56
N PHE A 17 9.10 -13.51 8.86
CA PHE A 17 8.15 -13.59 9.98
C PHE A 17 8.73 -13.21 11.37
N PRO A 18 9.96 -13.60 11.75
CA PRO A 18 10.55 -13.17 13.01
C PRO A 18 10.79 -11.65 13.11
N THR A 19 10.77 -10.93 11.98
CA THR A 19 11.01 -9.48 11.95
C THR A 19 9.79 -8.63 12.31
N PHE A 20 8.61 -9.27 12.43
CA PHE A 20 7.41 -8.58 12.88
C PHE A 20 7.58 -8.09 14.31
N LEU A 21 7.01 -6.92 14.58
CA LEU A 21 7.13 -6.30 15.91
C LEU A 21 6.47 -7.20 16.95
N GLY A 22 7.24 -7.55 17.97
CA GLY A 22 6.73 -8.31 19.12
C GLY A 22 5.88 -7.43 20.04
N LYS A 23 5.15 -8.09 20.94
CA LYS A 23 4.33 -7.41 21.97
C LYS A 23 5.13 -6.41 22.80
N GLU A 24 6.38 -6.74 23.14
CA GLU A 24 7.26 -5.87 23.92
C GLU A 24 7.57 -4.56 23.19
N THR A 25 7.86 -4.63 21.89
CA THR A 25 8.10 -3.44 21.06
C THR A 25 6.88 -2.54 21.02
N PHE A 26 5.66 -3.09 20.90
CA PHE A 26 4.43 -2.28 20.98
C PHE A 26 4.25 -1.60 22.34
N VAL A 27 4.64 -2.25 23.44
CA VAL A 27 4.63 -1.62 24.78
C VAL A 27 5.62 -0.47 24.86
N GLN A 28 6.79 -0.59 24.23
CA GLN A 28 7.79 0.48 24.15
C GLN A 28 7.29 1.65 23.29
N LEU A 29 6.72 1.37 22.12
CA LEU A 29 6.16 2.38 21.21
C LEU A 29 5.03 3.18 21.87
N ARG A 30 4.19 2.53 22.70
CA ARG A 30 3.13 3.23 23.46
C ARG A 30 3.68 4.23 24.47
N ARG A 31 4.93 4.04 24.95
CA ARG A 31 5.57 4.95 25.91
C ARG A 31 6.29 6.10 25.23
N ALA A 32 6.42 6.08 23.90
CA ALA A 32 7.04 7.15 23.15
C ALA A 32 6.25 8.47 23.31
N LYS A 33 6.96 9.58 23.42
CA LYS A 33 6.41 10.92 23.65
C LYS A 33 6.02 11.63 22.35
N GLY A 34 6.21 10.99 21.20
CA GLY A 34 5.88 11.55 19.90
C GLY A 34 6.34 10.67 18.74
N ILE A 35 6.05 11.12 17.52
CA ILE A 35 6.34 10.39 16.28
C ILE A 35 7.85 10.21 16.06
N ASP A 36 8.67 11.21 16.38
CA ASP A 36 10.11 11.11 16.17
C ASP A 36 10.74 10.02 17.05
N GLU A 37 10.27 9.88 18.30
CA GLU A 37 10.72 8.81 19.18
C GLU A 37 10.23 7.42 18.70
N ILE A 38 9.01 7.35 18.14
CA ILE A 38 8.53 6.13 17.46
C ILE A 38 9.45 5.77 16.28
N LEU A 39 9.81 6.75 15.45
CA LEU A 39 10.71 6.54 14.32
C LEU A 39 12.07 6.02 14.79
N THR A 40 12.67 6.65 15.80
CA THR A 40 13.96 6.21 16.37
C THR A 40 13.88 4.79 16.93
N GLN A 41 12.79 4.42 17.62
CA GLN A 41 12.62 3.05 18.11
C GLN A 41 12.52 2.05 16.93
N LEU A 42 11.82 2.41 15.85
CA LEU A 42 11.64 1.57 14.68
C LEU A 42 12.89 1.46 13.78
N GLU A 43 13.84 2.41 13.84
CA GLU A 43 15.09 2.37 13.07
C GLU A 43 15.92 1.10 13.34
N SER A 44 15.90 0.63 14.58
CA SER A 44 16.62 -0.59 14.99
C SER A 44 15.96 -1.90 14.54
N THR A 45 14.82 -1.82 13.85
CA THR A 45 14.02 -2.98 13.43
C THR A 45 14.07 -3.17 11.92
N ALA A 46 13.35 -4.18 11.38
CA ALA A 46 13.23 -4.37 9.93
C ALA A 46 12.55 -3.19 9.19
N TYR A 47 12.00 -2.20 9.89
CA TYR A 47 11.46 -0.98 9.30
C TYR A 47 12.52 0.09 9.03
N GLY A 48 13.70 0.02 9.67
CA GLY A 48 14.77 1.02 9.54
C GLY A 48 15.16 1.34 8.09
N PRO A 49 15.46 0.34 7.23
CA PRO A 49 15.79 0.60 5.82
C PRO A 49 14.69 1.35 5.05
N HIS A 50 13.42 1.14 5.42
CA HIS A 50 12.30 1.84 4.79
C HIS A 50 12.20 3.28 5.29
N ILE A 51 12.45 3.52 6.58
CA ILE A 51 12.53 4.85 7.19
C ILE A 51 13.65 5.65 6.54
N ASP A 52 14.87 5.11 6.48
CA ASP A 52 16.04 5.77 5.89
C ASP A 52 15.79 6.17 4.44
N SER A 53 15.17 5.26 3.66
CA SER A 53 14.84 5.53 2.25
C SER A 53 13.79 6.63 2.05
N ALA A 54 12.96 6.89 3.06
CA ALA A 54 11.88 7.88 3.00
C ALA A 54 12.29 9.22 3.63
N ARG A 55 13.28 9.20 4.54
CA ARG A 55 13.76 10.36 5.31
C ARG A 55 14.35 11.48 4.45
N ALA A 56 14.79 11.16 3.23
CA ALA A 56 15.27 12.16 2.26
C ALA A 56 14.17 13.12 1.78
N THR A 57 12.89 12.73 1.88
CA THR A 57 11.76 13.49 1.31
C THR A 57 10.69 13.81 2.34
N PHE A 58 10.51 12.98 3.37
CA PHE A 58 9.42 13.10 4.34
C PHE A 58 9.94 13.25 5.76
N GLN A 59 9.13 13.86 6.63
CA GLN A 59 9.41 14.06 8.06
C GLN A 59 8.17 13.77 8.91
N GLY A 60 8.36 13.58 10.23
CA GLY A 60 7.27 13.38 11.19
C GLY A 60 6.32 12.25 10.82
N LEU A 61 5.01 12.49 10.90
CA LEU A 61 3.97 11.50 10.63
C LEU A 61 4.02 10.97 9.20
N ALA A 62 4.22 11.85 8.22
CA ALA A 62 4.30 11.45 6.81
C ALA A 62 5.46 10.47 6.59
N LEU A 63 6.63 10.72 7.20
CA LEU A 63 7.76 9.79 7.11
C LEU A 63 7.40 8.40 7.63
N LEU A 64 6.74 8.33 8.79
CA LEU A 64 6.30 7.06 9.38
C LEU A 64 5.34 6.32 8.45
N GLU A 65 4.32 7.01 7.93
CA GLU A 65 3.33 6.42 7.02
C GLU A 65 3.98 5.86 5.75
N ILE A 66 4.85 6.64 5.10
CA ILE A 66 5.54 6.20 3.89
C ILE A 66 6.44 5.00 4.16
N ALA A 67 7.18 5.01 5.28
CA ALA A 67 8.03 3.88 5.64
C ALA A 67 7.22 2.61 5.90
N LEU A 68 6.09 2.71 6.59
CA LEU A 68 5.19 1.58 6.86
C LEU A 68 4.54 1.04 5.58
N ASN A 69 4.03 1.93 4.71
CA ASN A 69 3.49 1.55 3.41
C ASN A 69 4.54 0.82 2.57
N ARG A 70 5.79 1.30 2.59
CA ARG A 70 6.88 0.65 1.88
C ARG A 70 7.20 -0.75 2.42
N ALA A 71 7.27 -0.90 3.73
CA ALA A 71 7.48 -2.20 4.36
C ALA A 71 6.34 -3.18 4.02
N LEU A 72 5.08 -2.71 4.05
CA LEU A 72 3.89 -3.49 3.74
C LEU A 72 3.91 -4.02 2.30
N VAL A 73 4.14 -3.15 1.30
CA VAL A 73 4.16 -3.58 -0.11
C VAL A 73 5.31 -4.55 -0.37
N HIS A 74 6.48 -4.32 0.24
CA HIS A 74 7.62 -5.25 0.13
C HIS A 74 7.24 -6.65 0.64
N ARG A 75 6.57 -6.75 1.78
CA ARG A 75 6.10 -8.02 2.33
C ARG A 75 5.00 -8.67 1.49
N ASN A 76 4.06 -7.89 0.96
CA ASN A 76 3.05 -8.39 0.04
C ASN A 76 3.67 -8.97 -1.24
N HIS A 77 4.72 -8.32 -1.76
CA HIS A 77 5.50 -8.86 -2.88
C HIS A 77 6.16 -10.19 -2.54
N LEU A 78 6.74 -10.29 -1.35
CA LEU A 78 7.36 -11.53 -0.91
C LEU A 78 6.34 -12.67 -0.80
N ALA A 79 5.19 -12.40 -0.19
CA ALA A 79 4.07 -13.34 -0.08
C ALA A 79 3.54 -13.77 -1.46
N TRP A 80 3.34 -12.83 -2.37
CA TRP A 80 2.94 -13.12 -3.75
C TRP A 80 3.95 -14.01 -4.47
N SER A 81 5.24 -13.69 -4.38
CA SER A 81 6.32 -14.46 -5.02
C SER A 81 6.47 -15.88 -4.48
N ALA A 82 6.02 -16.12 -3.25
CA ALA A 82 6.01 -17.41 -2.59
C ALA A 82 4.73 -18.22 -2.86
N THR A 83 3.71 -17.60 -3.47
CA THR A 83 2.40 -18.23 -3.69
C THR A 83 2.45 -19.19 -4.89
N PRO A 84 2.13 -20.49 -4.70
CA PRO A 84 2.02 -21.45 -5.80
C PRO A 84 0.94 -21.05 -6.79
N PHE A 85 1.07 -21.48 -8.05
CA PHE A 85 0.11 -21.14 -9.11
C PHE A 85 -1.36 -21.39 -8.71
N ALA A 86 -1.65 -22.54 -8.09
CA ALA A 86 -3.00 -22.90 -7.65
C ALA A 86 -3.62 -21.92 -6.62
N GLY A 87 -2.80 -21.24 -5.81
CA GLY A 87 -3.25 -20.28 -4.80
C GLY A 87 -3.16 -18.81 -5.23
N ARG A 88 -2.64 -18.53 -6.44
CA ARG A 88 -2.40 -17.15 -6.89
C ARG A 88 -3.68 -16.34 -6.94
N GLN A 89 -4.77 -16.86 -7.48
CA GLN A 89 -6.02 -16.11 -7.55
C GLN A 89 -6.51 -15.67 -6.16
N SER A 90 -6.45 -16.54 -5.15
CA SER A 90 -6.88 -16.17 -3.79
C SER A 90 -6.03 -15.05 -3.18
N VAL A 91 -4.71 -15.14 -3.31
CA VAL A 91 -3.80 -14.09 -2.81
C VAL A 91 -3.98 -12.80 -3.61
N GLN A 92 -4.22 -12.92 -4.91
CA GLN A 92 -4.49 -11.81 -5.81
C GLN A 92 -5.73 -11.03 -5.34
N GLU A 93 -6.86 -11.70 -5.15
CA GLU A 93 -8.10 -11.08 -4.66
C GLU A 93 -7.91 -10.42 -3.29
N TYR A 94 -7.16 -11.05 -2.39
CA TYR A 94 -6.82 -10.46 -1.10
C TYR A 94 -6.00 -9.17 -1.22
N LEU A 95 -5.09 -9.08 -2.19
CA LEU A 95 -4.29 -7.88 -2.43
C LEU A 95 -5.09 -6.74 -3.09
N ARG A 96 -6.24 -7.01 -3.73
CA ARG A 96 -7.12 -5.97 -4.31
C ARG A 96 -7.65 -4.97 -3.29
N ARG A 97 -7.66 -5.31 -2.00
CA ARG A 97 -8.01 -4.33 -0.94
C ARG A 97 -7.11 -3.08 -0.95
N TRP A 98 -5.88 -3.20 -1.45
CA TRP A 98 -4.98 -2.05 -1.57
C TRP A 98 -5.35 -1.16 -2.76
N ASP A 99 -5.95 -1.69 -3.82
CA ASP A 99 -6.59 -0.88 -4.86
C ASP A 99 -7.73 -0.08 -4.24
N LEU A 100 -8.59 -0.73 -3.45
CA LEU A 100 -9.72 -0.05 -2.79
C LEU A 100 -9.23 1.07 -1.88
N ARG A 101 -8.16 0.85 -1.10
CA ARG A 101 -7.57 1.87 -0.25
C ARG A 101 -7.01 3.06 -1.06
N ASN A 102 -6.35 2.79 -2.18
CA ASN A 102 -5.83 3.85 -3.04
C ASN A 102 -6.97 4.60 -3.75
N ILE A 103 -8.02 3.91 -4.20
CA ILE A 103 -9.23 4.52 -4.76
C ILE A 103 -9.88 5.45 -3.73
N GLU A 104 -10.09 4.97 -2.50
CA GLU A 104 -10.65 5.77 -1.41
C GLU A 104 -9.82 7.04 -1.16
N LEU A 105 -8.49 6.90 -1.10
CA LEU A 105 -7.59 8.03 -0.93
C LEU A 105 -7.71 9.05 -2.07
N ILE A 106 -7.78 8.59 -3.32
CA ILE A 106 -7.95 9.47 -4.50
C ILE A 106 -9.30 10.18 -4.45
N LEU A 107 -10.39 9.47 -4.16
CA LEU A 107 -11.72 10.07 -4.07
C LEU A 107 -11.79 11.12 -2.96
N THR A 108 -11.20 10.82 -1.80
CA THR A 108 -11.13 11.75 -0.65
C THR A 108 -10.32 12.99 -1.02
N ALA A 109 -9.15 12.81 -1.66
CA ALA A 109 -8.34 13.91 -2.13
C ALA A 109 -9.09 14.84 -3.10
N LYS A 110 -9.92 14.25 -3.97
CA LYS A 110 -10.74 15.01 -4.93
C LYS A 110 -11.85 15.79 -4.24
N LEU A 111 -12.49 15.23 -3.23
CA LEU A 111 -13.49 15.94 -2.41
C LEU A 111 -12.86 17.10 -1.65
N ASP A 112 -11.68 16.89 -1.06
CA ASP A 112 -10.96 17.87 -0.25
C ASP A 112 -10.16 18.90 -1.10
N GLN A 113 -10.15 18.77 -2.42
CA GLN A 113 -9.36 19.61 -3.36
C GLN A 113 -7.86 19.64 -3.02
N ARG A 114 -7.31 18.52 -2.56
CA ARG A 114 -5.88 18.41 -2.21
C ARG A 114 -4.99 18.37 -3.45
N PRO A 115 -3.77 18.94 -3.39
CA PRO A 115 -2.84 18.90 -4.50
C PRO A 115 -2.39 17.47 -4.81
N LEU A 116 -2.28 17.13 -6.09
CA LEU A 116 -1.96 15.77 -6.55
C LEU A 116 -0.61 15.27 -6.04
N THR A 117 0.37 16.17 -5.96
CA THR A 117 1.74 15.88 -5.53
C THR A 117 1.82 15.43 -4.07
N GLU A 118 0.91 15.92 -3.22
CA GLU A 118 0.81 15.48 -1.83
C GLU A 118 0.32 14.03 -1.79
N ILE A 119 -0.74 13.72 -2.53
CA ILE A 119 -1.44 12.44 -2.44
C ILE A 119 -0.69 11.29 -3.09
N GLU A 120 0.05 11.55 -4.18
CA GLU A 120 0.84 10.52 -4.86
C GLU A 120 1.86 9.86 -3.92
N ALA A 121 2.45 10.65 -3.01
CA ALA A 121 3.36 10.12 -1.99
C ALA A 121 2.67 9.10 -1.08
N HIS A 122 1.43 9.35 -0.67
CA HIS A 122 0.70 8.53 0.30
C HIS A 122 0.02 7.28 -0.30
N LEU A 123 0.03 7.12 -1.63
CA LEU A 123 -0.44 5.90 -2.27
C LEU A 123 0.33 4.68 -1.75
N VAL A 124 -0.38 3.59 -1.45
CA VAL A 124 0.22 2.36 -0.94
C VAL A 124 0.98 1.67 -2.09
N SER A 125 2.26 2.01 -2.23
CA SER A 125 3.18 1.56 -3.29
C SER A 125 4.65 1.50 -2.83
N VAL A 126 5.48 0.69 -3.49
CA VAL A 126 6.95 0.65 -3.32
C VAL A 126 7.62 0.80 -4.67
N ARG A 127 8.55 1.76 -4.78
CA ARG A 127 9.43 1.94 -5.95
C ARG A 127 8.67 1.92 -7.28
N GLY A 128 7.48 2.53 -7.30
CA GLY A 128 6.62 2.58 -8.48
C GLY A 128 5.74 1.35 -8.71
N LEU A 129 5.69 0.41 -7.76
CA LEU A 129 4.77 -0.74 -7.78
C LEU A 129 3.69 -0.51 -6.69
N PRO A 130 2.44 -0.20 -7.03
CA PRO A 130 1.31 -0.28 -6.11
C PRO A 130 1.27 -1.66 -5.45
N ALA A 131 0.86 -1.72 -4.17
CA ALA A 131 0.53 -2.99 -3.55
C ALA A 131 -0.54 -3.77 -4.35
N GLY A 132 -1.32 -3.05 -5.15
CA GLY A 132 -2.22 -3.53 -6.18
C GLY A 132 -1.55 -4.25 -7.36
N ILE A 133 -0.37 -3.89 -7.87
CA ILE A 133 0.18 -4.56 -9.09
C ILE A 133 0.41 -6.08 -8.90
N LEU A 134 0.52 -6.55 -7.67
CA LEU A 134 0.73 -7.95 -7.36
C LEU A 134 -0.59 -8.76 -7.28
N GLY A 135 -1.75 -8.09 -7.34
CA GLY A 135 -3.08 -8.74 -7.36
C GLY A 135 -4.29 -7.83 -7.60
N GLY A 136 -4.20 -6.56 -7.26
CA GLY A 136 -4.97 -5.48 -7.87
C GLY A 136 -4.92 -5.41 -9.40
N THR A 137 -5.92 -4.73 -9.95
CA THR A 137 -6.08 -4.47 -11.39
C THR A 137 -5.45 -3.13 -11.79
N LEU A 138 -5.14 -2.27 -10.81
CA LEU A 138 -4.64 -0.91 -11.03
C LEU A 138 -3.11 -0.85 -10.98
N THR A 139 -2.51 -0.36 -12.06
CA THR A 139 -1.09 0.01 -12.10
C THR A 139 -0.85 1.39 -11.49
N LEU A 140 0.43 1.76 -11.29
CA LEU A 140 0.76 3.11 -10.83
C LEU A 140 0.30 4.17 -11.83
N ASP A 141 0.48 3.89 -13.12
CA ASP A 141 0.06 4.80 -14.18
C ASP A 141 -1.47 4.93 -14.19
N ASP A 142 -2.20 3.84 -13.93
CA ASP A 142 -3.65 3.93 -13.72
C ASP A 142 -4.00 4.82 -12.51
N LEU A 143 -3.32 4.65 -11.37
CA LEU A 143 -3.54 5.50 -10.19
C LEU A 143 -3.22 6.98 -10.45
N ARG A 144 -2.17 7.27 -11.23
CA ARG A 144 -1.81 8.64 -11.66
C ARG A 144 -2.88 9.23 -12.58
N LEU A 145 -3.33 8.45 -13.57
CA LEU A 145 -4.42 8.86 -14.45
C LEU A 145 -5.73 9.12 -13.69
N LEU A 146 -6.00 8.35 -12.63
CA LEU A 146 -7.13 8.58 -11.72
C LEU A 146 -6.94 9.88 -10.91
N LEU A 147 -5.73 10.13 -10.41
CA LEU A 147 -5.38 11.40 -9.75
C LEU A 147 -5.54 12.60 -10.69
N GLU A 148 -5.29 12.46 -11.99
CA GLU A 148 -5.45 13.55 -12.97
C GLU A 148 -6.93 13.85 -13.31
N GLN A 149 -7.86 12.97 -12.96
CA GLN A 149 -9.28 13.17 -13.28
C GLN A 149 -9.85 14.43 -12.59
N PRO A 150 -10.72 15.20 -13.28
CA PRO A 150 -11.20 16.49 -12.79
C PRO A 150 -12.18 16.38 -11.62
N SER A 151 -12.87 15.25 -11.45
CA SER A 151 -13.95 15.09 -10.46
C SER A 151 -14.04 13.66 -9.94
N VAL A 152 -14.73 13.50 -8.80
CA VAL A 152 -15.10 12.19 -8.21
C VAL A 152 -15.85 11.33 -9.22
N GLU A 153 -16.75 11.92 -10.01
CA GLU A 153 -17.51 11.21 -11.04
C GLU A 153 -16.59 10.73 -12.18
N ALA A 154 -15.66 11.57 -12.64
CA ALA A 154 -14.69 11.19 -13.68
C ALA A 154 -13.75 10.06 -13.19
N VAL A 155 -13.37 10.05 -11.91
CA VAL A 155 -12.66 8.93 -11.29
C VAL A 155 -13.52 7.66 -11.32
N ALA A 156 -14.80 7.74 -10.91
CA ALA A 156 -15.70 6.58 -10.89
C ALA A 156 -15.95 6.01 -12.31
N GLN A 157 -16.11 6.86 -13.32
CA GLN A 157 -16.22 6.46 -14.72
C GLN A 157 -14.95 5.76 -15.22
N SER A 158 -13.77 6.33 -14.91
CA SER A 158 -12.47 5.74 -15.25
C SER A 158 -12.26 4.36 -14.59
N LEU A 159 -12.93 4.12 -13.46
CA LEU A 159 -12.87 2.86 -12.71
C LEU A 159 -13.76 1.75 -13.30
N ILE A 160 -14.63 2.02 -14.28
CA ILE A 160 -15.48 1.00 -14.93
C ILE A 160 -14.63 -0.11 -15.55
N LYS A 161 -13.56 0.25 -16.29
CA LYS A 161 -12.69 -0.72 -16.98
C LYS A 161 -11.99 -1.70 -16.05
N PHE A 162 -11.90 -1.39 -14.76
CA PHE A 162 -11.28 -2.25 -13.73
C PHE A 162 -12.31 -3.00 -12.89
N GLY A 163 -13.60 -2.84 -13.17
CA GLY A 163 -14.70 -3.49 -12.44
C GLY A 163 -15.12 -2.78 -11.15
N TYR A 164 -14.48 -1.66 -10.78
CA TYR A 164 -14.85 -0.90 -9.58
C TYR A 164 -15.95 0.16 -9.85
N GLY A 165 -15.97 0.74 -11.06
CA GLY A 165 -16.86 1.85 -11.41
C GLY A 165 -18.35 1.51 -11.39
N ALA A 166 -18.73 0.27 -11.75
CA ALA A 166 -20.13 -0.17 -11.78
C ALA A 166 -20.79 -0.11 -10.40
N THR A 167 -20.03 -0.36 -9.33
CA THR A 167 -20.50 -0.26 -7.95
C THR A 167 -20.45 1.19 -7.44
N LEU A 168 -19.45 1.97 -7.88
CA LEU A 168 -19.23 3.33 -7.39
C LEU A 168 -20.18 4.36 -7.99
N LEU A 169 -20.51 4.26 -9.29
CA LEU A 169 -21.31 5.27 -9.99
C LEU A 169 -22.69 5.51 -9.34
N PRO A 170 -23.49 4.48 -9.00
CA PRO A 170 -24.75 4.69 -8.31
C PRO A 170 -24.60 5.40 -6.95
N LEU A 171 -23.47 5.19 -6.26
CA LEU A 171 -23.20 5.81 -4.96
C LEU A 171 -22.78 7.28 -5.12
N VAL A 172 -22.02 7.61 -6.17
CA VAL A 172 -21.63 9.00 -6.48
C VAL A 172 -22.87 9.83 -6.83
N GLU A 173 -23.79 9.29 -7.62
CA GLU A 173 -25.05 9.95 -7.96
C GLU A 173 -25.94 10.22 -6.73
N GLN A 174 -25.93 9.31 -5.75
CA GLN A 174 -26.64 9.50 -4.48
C GLN A 174 -25.99 10.57 -3.61
N PHE A 175 -24.65 10.60 -3.55
CA PHE A 175 -23.90 11.57 -2.76
C PHE A 175 -23.98 13.00 -3.32
N ALA A 176 -24.18 13.16 -4.63
CA ALA A 176 -24.32 14.46 -5.27
C ALA A 176 -25.71 15.12 -5.08
N ARG A 177 -26.67 14.43 -4.45
CA ARG A 177 -28.01 14.95 -4.11
C ARG A 177 -28.07 15.43 -2.67
#